data_AF-A0A1J3D4W6-F1
#
_entry.id   AF-A0A1J3D4W6-F1
#
_cell.length_a   1.000
_cell.length_b   1.000
_cell.length_c   1.000
_cell.angle_alpha   90.00
_cell.angle_beta   90.00
_cell.angle_gamma   90.00
#
_symmetry.space_group_name_H-M   'P 1'
#
loop_
_entity.id
_entity.type
_entity.pdbx_description
1 polymer ?
#
loop_
_entity_poly.entity_id
_entity_poly.type
_entity_poly.pdbx_seq_one_letter_code
_entity_poly.pdbx_strand_id
1 'polypeptide(L)'
;MMALTQLFPSSPEKLFFFPSFLLPSLPLEIRRCNLITKPSFKKLGSLSLNVSCSAHKIVRSPSLDRHVVKHNRVRFVQKLKTLLLSKPKHYIPIQILYKCRSYLCIENPRTIVSMIRRYPTIFELFTTPTPHLPINATKPLSQLCVRMTSAASSLAMQELNLKSEISDKLATKLQKLLMLSSHRRLLLSKLVHIGPDFGLPPNFRSRLCNDYPDKFKIVETSYGRALELVSWDPELAKQMPSPEVDRGLIVDRP
;
A
#
# COMPACT_ATOMS: atom_id res chain seq x y z
N MET A 1 -11.95 -29.43 46.52
CA MET A 1 -13.32 -28.91 46.29
C MET A 1 -13.15 -27.61 45.50
N MET A 2 -13.12 -27.76 44.17
CA MET A 2 -14.13 -27.30 43.22
C MET A 2 -13.96 -25.82 42.84
N ALA A 3 -13.45 -25.65 41.62
CA ALA A 3 -13.28 -24.42 40.88
C ALA A 3 -14.63 -23.83 40.46
N LEU A 4 -14.69 -22.50 40.33
CA LEU A 4 -15.75 -21.81 39.61
C LEU A 4 -15.14 -20.83 38.59
N THR A 5 -15.64 -21.02 37.39
CA THR A 5 -15.13 -20.67 36.08
C THR A 5 -15.43 -19.22 35.70
N GLN A 6 -14.51 -18.60 34.95
CA GLN A 6 -14.68 -17.33 34.26
C GLN A 6 -15.75 -17.42 33.16
N LEU A 7 -16.53 -16.35 32.97
CA LEU A 7 -17.32 -16.11 31.75
C LEU A 7 -16.94 -14.75 31.17
N PHE A 8 -16.09 -14.80 30.13
CA PHE A 8 -15.87 -13.71 29.18
C PHE A 8 -16.94 -13.82 28.08
N PRO A 9 -17.66 -12.75 27.71
CA PRO A 9 -18.58 -12.80 26.58
C PRO A 9 -17.80 -12.72 25.27
N SER A 10 -17.93 -13.78 24.47
CA SER A 10 -17.44 -13.91 23.10
C SER A 10 -18.38 -13.19 22.12
N SER A 11 -17.88 -12.15 21.45
CA SER A 11 -18.53 -11.57 20.26
C SER A 11 -17.94 -12.18 18.98
N PRO A 12 -18.73 -12.35 17.91
CA PRO A 12 -18.39 -13.23 16.80
C PRO A 12 -17.32 -12.64 15.88
N GLU A 13 -16.28 -13.42 15.61
CA GLU A 13 -15.26 -13.13 14.62
C GLU A 13 -15.89 -13.07 13.21
N LYS A 14 -15.99 -11.86 12.65
CA LYS A 14 -16.24 -11.69 11.22
C LYS A 14 -14.98 -12.15 10.47
N LEU A 15 -15.08 -13.32 9.84
CA LEU A 15 -14.10 -13.86 8.91
C LEU A 15 -13.93 -12.89 7.73
N PHE A 16 -12.94 -12.02 7.82
CA PHE A 16 -12.48 -11.22 6.68
C PHE A 16 -11.65 -12.11 5.75
N PHE A 17 -12.33 -12.73 4.79
CA PHE A 17 -11.70 -13.19 3.56
C PHE A 17 -11.12 -11.98 2.84
N PHE A 18 -9.80 -11.81 2.90
CA PHE A 18 -9.10 -10.87 2.02
C PHE A 18 -8.98 -11.51 0.63
N PRO A 19 -9.62 -10.97 -0.43
CA PRO A 19 -9.25 -11.33 -1.77
C PRO A 19 -7.87 -10.73 -2.08
N SER A 20 -7.10 -11.52 -2.83
CA SER A 20 -5.73 -11.34 -3.29
C SER A 20 -5.47 -9.98 -3.96
N PHE A 21 -5.25 -8.92 -3.19
CA PHE A 21 -4.80 -7.62 -3.73
C PHE A 21 -3.48 -7.18 -3.09
N LEU A 22 -2.45 -8.04 -3.20
CA LEU A 22 -1.06 -7.67 -2.93
C LEU A 22 -0.22 -7.88 -4.19
N LEU A 23 -0.55 -7.13 -5.24
CA LEU A 23 0.38 -6.83 -6.32
C LEU A 23 0.68 -5.33 -6.28
N PRO A 24 1.79 -4.91 -5.62
CA PRO A 24 2.51 -3.75 -6.11
C PRO A 24 2.95 -4.11 -7.53
N SER A 25 2.55 -3.31 -8.52
CA SER A 25 3.04 -3.42 -9.90
C SER A 25 4.57 -3.54 -9.88
N LEU A 26 5.06 -4.74 -10.17
CA LEU A 26 6.44 -4.91 -10.62
C LEU A 26 6.59 -4.10 -11.90
N PRO A 27 7.74 -3.45 -12.14
CA PRO A 27 8.00 -2.85 -13.43
C PRO A 27 7.87 -3.94 -14.48
N LEU A 28 7.06 -3.66 -15.50
CA LEU A 28 6.85 -4.54 -16.64
C LEU A 28 8.23 -4.93 -17.21
N GLU A 29 8.60 -6.19 -17.01
CA GLU A 29 9.52 -6.88 -17.91
C GLU A 29 8.87 -6.78 -19.29
N ILE A 30 9.42 -5.91 -20.15
CA ILE A 30 9.00 -5.75 -21.54
C ILE A 30 9.43 -7.03 -22.27
N ARG A 31 8.66 -8.10 -22.10
CA ARG A 31 8.69 -9.26 -22.97
C ARG A 31 7.95 -8.85 -24.24
N ARG A 32 8.69 -8.59 -25.31
CA ARG A 32 8.14 -8.35 -26.66
C ARG A 32 7.26 -9.54 -27.06
N CYS A 33 5.95 -9.35 -27.00
CA CYS A 33 4.97 -10.26 -27.59
C CYS A 33 4.50 -9.64 -28.90
N ASN A 34 5.06 -10.10 -30.03
CA ASN A 34 4.49 -9.82 -31.34
C ASN A 34 3.23 -10.67 -31.48
N LEU A 35 2.05 -10.07 -31.25
CA LEU A 35 0.76 -10.68 -31.56
C LEU A 35 0.09 -9.84 -32.64
N ILE A 36 0.27 -10.28 -33.89
CA ILE A 36 -0.54 -9.87 -35.02
C ILE A 36 -1.92 -10.49 -34.79
N THR A 37 -2.89 -9.67 -34.43
CA THR A 37 -4.30 -10.05 -34.43
C THR A 37 -5.08 -8.96 -35.17
N LYS A 38 -5.61 -9.32 -36.34
CA LYS A 38 -6.54 -8.47 -37.11
C LYS A 38 -7.92 -8.54 -36.46
N PRO A 39 -8.60 -7.41 -36.21
CA PRO A 39 -10.05 -7.40 -36.09
C PRO A 39 -10.67 -6.73 -37.33
N SER A 40 -11.58 -7.46 -37.97
CA SER A 40 -12.54 -6.93 -38.93
C SER A 40 -13.64 -6.22 -38.16
N PHE A 41 -13.72 -4.89 -38.25
CA PHE A 41 -14.90 -4.12 -37.86
C PHE A 41 -15.20 -3.03 -38.88
N LYS A 42 -16.49 -2.96 -39.24
CA LYS A 42 -17.07 -2.10 -40.26
C LYS A 42 -16.97 -0.61 -39.86
N LYS A 43 -16.75 0.19 -40.89
CA LYS A 43 -16.45 1.63 -40.93
C LYS A 43 -17.52 2.47 -40.21
N LEU A 44 -17.12 3.25 -39.20
CA LEU A 44 -17.79 4.49 -38.82
C LEU A 44 -16.70 5.56 -38.59
N GLY A 45 -16.73 6.60 -39.42
CA GLY A 45 -15.73 7.67 -39.41
C GLY A 45 -15.97 8.64 -38.27
N SER A 46 -15.02 8.72 -37.35
CA SER A 46 -14.80 9.90 -36.50
C SER A 46 -13.33 9.94 -36.09
N LEU A 47 -12.62 10.96 -36.57
CA LEU A 47 -11.24 11.38 -36.29
C LEU A 47 -10.54 10.61 -35.15
N SER A 48 -9.85 9.52 -35.49
CA SER A 48 -8.91 8.87 -34.58
C SER A 48 -7.66 9.74 -34.46
N LEU A 49 -7.55 10.51 -33.39
CA LEU A 49 -6.27 11.06 -32.97
C LEU A 49 -5.36 9.86 -32.61
N ASN A 50 -4.60 9.39 -33.59
CA ASN A 50 -3.52 8.43 -33.35
C ASN A 50 -2.45 9.14 -32.53
N VAL A 51 -2.57 9.08 -31.20
CA VAL A 51 -1.47 9.43 -30.31
C VAL A 51 -0.42 8.34 -30.48
N SER A 52 0.43 8.51 -31.48
CA SER A 52 1.67 7.74 -31.62
C SER A 52 2.60 8.18 -30.50
N CYS A 53 2.41 7.63 -29.30
CA CYS A 53 3.40 7.72 -28.25
C CYS A 53 4.65 7.00 -28.74
N SER A 54 5.65 7.74 -29.22
CA SER A 54 6.99 7.18 -29.39
C SER A 54 7.40 6.55 -28.06
N ALA A 55 7.97 5.34 -28.10
CA ALA A 55 8.42 4.67 -26.89
C ALA A 55 9.34 5.63 -26.13
N HIS A 56 8.93 6.07 -24.94
CA HIS A 56 9.69 7.04 -24.16
C HIS A 56 11.12 6.52 -24.01
N LYS A 57 12.10 7.25 -24.56
CA LYS A 57 13.51 6.93 -24.40
C LYS A 57 13.83 7.05 -22.92
N ILE A 58 14.03 5.92 -22.24
CA ILE A 58 14.42 5.91 -20.83
C ILE A 58 15.83 6.48 -20.75
N VAL A 59 15.94 7.75 -20.35
CA VAL A 59 17.24 8.40 -20.11
C VAL A 59 17.70 8.01 -18.71
N ARG A 60 18.87 7.39 -18.63
CA ARG A 60 19.45 7.00 -17.35
C ARG A 60 19.84 8.24 -16.56
N SER A 61 19.38 8.34 -15.30
CA SER A 61 19.75 9.41 -14.38
C SER A 61 20.44 8.83 -13.14
N PRO A 62 21.75 9.09 -12.96
CA PRO A 62 22.51 8.54 -11.82
C PRO A 62 21.96 8.95 -10.45
N SER A 63 21.34 10.13 -10.36
CA SER A 63 20.71 10.62 -9.14
C SER A 63 19.49 9.78 -8.74
N LEU A 64 18.60 9.45 -9.68
CA LEU A 64 17.43 8.60 -9.39
C LEU A 64 17.86 7.16 -9.12
N ASP A 65 18.85 6.64 -9.85
CA ASP A 65 19.43 5.31 -9.61
C ASP A 65 19.91 5.15 -8.15
N ARG A 66 20.62 6.16 -7.61
CA ARG A 66 21.08 6.16 -6.21
C ARG A 66 19.92 6.07 -5.21
N HIS A 67 18.82 6.79 -5.47
CA HIS A 67 17.63 6.72 -4.62
C HIS A 67 16.98 5.34 -4.65
N VAL A 68 16.89 4.71 -5.83
CA VAL A 68 16.36 3.35 -5.98
C VAL A 68 17.22 2.35 -5.20
N VAL A 69 18.54 2.43 -5.31
CA VAL A 69 19.47 1.57 -4.56
C VAL A 69 19.30 1.75 -3.06
N LYS A 70 19.19 2.99 -2.57
CA LYS A 70 18.95 3.28 -1.15
C LYS A 70 17.62 2.69 -0.68
N HIS A 71 16.54 2.87 -1.44
CA HIS A 71 15.22 2.35 -1.11
C HIS A 71 15.20 0.81 -1.11
N ASN A 72 15.92 0.17 -2.04
CA ASN A 72 16.00 -1.29 -2.12
C ASN A 72 16.64 -1.92 -0.88
N ARG A 73 17.49 -1.20 -0.13
CA ARG A 73 18.09 -1.70 1.12
C ARG A 73 17.03 -2.01 2.17
N VAL A 74 15.99 -1.19 2.27
CA VAL A 74 14.92 -1.31 3.29
C VAL A 74 13.64 -1.96 2.75
N ARG A 75 13.55 -2.16 1.43
CA ARG A 75 12.38 -2.76 0.76
C ARG A 75 11.98 -4.10 1.39
N PHE A 76 12.94 -4.97 1.67
CA PHE A 76 12.66 -6.27 2.30
C PHE A 76 11.99 -6.10 3.66
N VAL A 77 12.56 -5.27 4.52
CA VAL A 77 12.06 -4.99 5.88
C VAL A 77 10.64 -4.45 5.81
N GLN A 78 10.39 -3.46 4.95
CA GLN A 78 9.08 -2.84 4.81
C GLN A 78 8.01 -3.85 4.36
N LYS A 79 8.36 -4.71 3.40
CA LYS A 79 7.46 -5.76 2.91
C LYS A 79 7.20 -6.84 3.94
N LEU A 80 8.23 -7.33 4.63
CA LEU A 80 8.06 -8.34 5.67
C LEU A 80 7.24 -7.79 6.85
N LYS A 81 7.48 -6.54 7.27
CA LYS A 81 6.65 -5.83 8.25
C LYS A 81 5.19 -5.79 7.80
N THR A 82 4.92 -5.34 6.58
CA THR A 82 3.56 -5.25 6.03
C THR A 82 2.88 -6.63 6.03
N LEU A 83 3.62 -7.68 5.65
CA LEU A 83 3.12 -9.04 5.63
C LEU A 83 2.79 -9.56 7.05
N LEU A 84 3.66 -9.31 8.04
CA LEU A 84 3.43 -9.70 9.43
C LEU A 84 2.22 -8.97 10.04
N LEU A 85 2.10 -7.66 9.81
CA LEU A 85 0.97 -6.86 10.28
C LEU A 85 -0.36 -7.27 9.63
N SER A 86 -0.33 -7.87 8.44
CA SER A 86 -1.54 -8.38 7.77
C SER A 86 -2.14 -9.63 8.44
N LYS A 87 -1.40 -10.29 9.35
CA LYS A 87 -1.84 -11.51 10.02
C LYS A 87 -2.37 -11.18 11.42
N PRO A 88 -3.48 -11.80 11.86
CA PRO A 88 -4.08 -11.52 13.16
C PRO A 88 -3.15 -11.87 14.32
N LYS A 89 -2.31 -12.91 14.17
CA LYS A 89 -1.35 -13.35 15.19
C LYS A 89 0.03 -12.68 15.06
N HIS A 90 0.24 -11.80 14.09
CA HIS A 90 1.50 -11.10 13.83
C HIS A 90 2.77 -11.97 13.72
N TYR A 91 2.61 -13.25 13.37
CA TYR A 91 3.71 -14.14 13.02
C TYR A 91 3.42 -14.94 11.76
N ILE A 92 4.47 -15.36 11.06
CA ILE A 92 4.36 -16.19 9.86
C ILE A 92 5.41 -17.31 9.89
N PRO A 93 5.00 -18.56 9.64
CA PRO A 93 5.92 -19.65 9.43
C PRO A 93 6.83 -19.47 8.21
N ILE A 94 8.10 -19.88 8.34
CA ILE A 94 9.10 -19.78 7.27
C ILE A 94 8.67 -20.52 5.99
N GLN A 95 8.00 -21.66 6.12
CA GLN A 95 7.47 -22.42 4.97
C GLN A 95 6.46 -21.60 4.15
N ILE A 96 5.67 -20.75 4.80
CA ILE A 96 4.73 -19.85 4.12
C ILE A 96 5.51 -18.68 3.51
N LEU A 97 6.51 -18.14 4.21
CA LEU A 97 7.37 -17.08 3.67
C LEU A 97 8.09 -17.48 2.37
N TYR A 98 8.51 -18.74 2.24
CA TYR A 98 9.10 -19.25 0.99
C TYR A 98 8.13 -19.15 -0.19
N LYS A 99 6.82 -19.35 0.04
CA LYS A 99 5.78 -19.18 -0.99
C LYS A 99 5.57 -17.70 -1.33
N CYS A 100 5.83 -16.80 -0.39
CA CYS A 100 5.74 -15.34 -0.57
C CYS A 100 7.01 -14.70 -1.15
N ARG A 101 7.96 -15.46 -1.73
CA ARG A 101 9.23 -14.94 -2.26
C ARG A 101 9.06 -13.83 -3.30
N SER A 102 8.03 -13.94 -4.15
CA SER A 102 7.72 -12.95 -5.19
C SER A 102 7.31 -11.61 -4.59
N TYR A 103 6.46 -11.65 -3.55
CA TYR A 103 6.07 -10.46 -2.80
C TYR A 103 7.30 -9.82 -2.13
N LEU A 104 8.13 -10.60 -1.44
CA LEU A 104 9.35 -10.11 -0.77
C LEU A 104 10.46 -9.65 -1.72
N CYS A 105 10.30 -9.87 -3.03
CA CYS A 105 11.30 -9.58 -4.07
C CYS A 105 12.63 -10.27 -3.82
N ILE A 106 12.56 -11.56 -3.50
CA ILE A 106 13.72 -12.42 -3.31
C ILE A 106 13.69 -13.49 -4.38
N GLU A 107 14.79 -13.62 -5.12
CA GLU A 107 14.96 -14.63 -6.17
C GLU A 107 14.98 -16.03 -5.55
N ASN A 108 15.86 -16.22 -4.56
CA ASN A 108 16.13 -17.51 -3.93
C ASN A 108 15.46 -17.62 -2.56
N PRO A 109 14.44 -18.49 -2.37
CA PRO A 109 13.73 -18.61 -1.10
C PRO A 109 14.64 -19.01 0.07
N ARG A 110 15.73 -19.75 -0.19
CA ARG A 110 16.69 -20.16 0.83
C ARG A 110 17.39 -18.99 1.53
N THR A 111 17.47 -17.82 0.90
CA THR A 111 18.10 -16.63 1.49
C THR A 111 17.16 -15.84 2.41
N ILE A 112 15.88 -16.20 2.50
CA ILE A 112 14.93 -15.48 3.36
C ILE A 112 15.40 -15.50 4.82
N VAL A 113 15.81 -16.67 5.34
CA VAL A 113 16.24 -16.80 6.73
C VAL A 113 17.51 -15.99 6.99
N SER A 114 18.51 -16.05 6.10
CA SER A 114 19.73 -15.25 6.25
C SER A 114 19.45 -13.75 6.13
N MET A 115 18.50 -13.35 5.28
CA MET A 115 18.09 -11.97 5.14
C MET A 115 17.35 -11.45 6.38
N ILE A 116 16.52 -12.27 7.04
CA ILE A 116 15.89 -11.93 8.32
C ILE A 116 16.94 -11.71 9.40
N ARG A 117 17.93 -12.60 9.49
CA ARG A 117 19.03 -12.51 10.47
C ARG A 117 19.87 -11.23 10.35
N ARG A 118 19.81 -10.51 9.21
CA ARG A 118 20.44 -9.19 9.06
C ARG A 118 19.75 -8.07 9.83
N TYR A 119 18.52 -8.27 10.29
CA TYR A 119 17.70 -7.27 10.97
C TYR A 119 17.18 -7.75 12.34
N PRO A 120 18.06 -8.13 13.29
CA PRO A 120 17.67 -8.71 14.57
C PRO A 120 16.92 -7.73 15.48
N THR A 121 17.10 -6.42 15.28
CA THR A 121 16.39 -5.37 16.03
C THR A 121 14.90 -5.29 15.66
N ILE A 122 14.53 -5.77 14.48
CA ILE A 122 13.17 -5.65 13.93
C ILE A 122 12.46 -7.00 13.94
N PHE A 123 13.17 -8.08 13.60
CA PHE A 123 12.59 -9.40 13.43
C PHE A 123 13.23 -10.43 14.35
N GLU A 124 12.39 -11.32 14.86
CA GLU A 124 12.77 -12.42 15.73
C GLU A 124 12.33 -13.75 15.10
N LEU A 125 13.26 -14.71 15.05
CA LEU A 125 13.00 -16.08 14.65
C LEU A 125 12.71 -16.91 15.90
N PHE A 126 11.57 -17.59 15.92
CA PHE A 126 11.14 -18.40 17.05
C PHE A 126 10.48 -19.68 16.58
N THR A 127 10.41 -20.68 17.45
CA THR A 127 9.85 -21.99 17.13
C THR A 127 8.48 -22.13 17.80
N THR A 128 7.47 -22.53 17.05
CA THR A 128 6.13 -22.85 17.56
C THR A 128 5.83 -24.34 17.45
N PRO A 129 5.20 -24.97 18.46
CA PRO A 129 4.67 -26.32 18.30
C PRO A 129 3.70 -26.36 17.12
N THR A 130 3.82 -27.36 16.25
CA THR A 130 2.82 -27.57 15.22
C THR A 130 1.52 -28.05 15.88
N PRO A 131 0.35 -27.50 15.51
CA PRO A 131 -0.91 -28.05 15.97
C PRO A 131 -1.01 -29.52 15.55
N HIS A 132 -1.55 -30.37 16.43
CA HIS A 132 -1.59 -31.83 16.30
C HIS A 132 -2.11 -32.23 14.90
N LEU A 133 -1.19 -32.55 14.00
CA LEU A 133 -1.50 -33.27 12.77
C LEU A 133 -1.66 -34.75 13.17
N PRO A 134 -2.53 -35.54 12.50
CA PRO A 134 -2.65 -36.96 12.77
C PRO A 134 -1.28 -37.63 12.85
N ILE A 135 -1.15 -38.54 13.83
CA ILE A 135 0.07 -39.20 14.35
C ILE A 135 0.97 -39.81 13.25
N ASN A 136 0.46 -39.96 12.03
CA ASN A 136 1.12 -40.60 10.89
C ASN A 136 1.93 -39.62 9.99
N ALA A 137 2.10 -38.36 10.37
CA ALA A 137 2.83 -37.39 9.56
C ALA A 137 4.31 -37.26 9.99
N THR A 138 5.23 -37.63 9.11
CA THR A 138 6.71 -37.52 9.24
C THR A 138 7.26 -36.08 9.36
N LYS A 139 6.42 -35.09 9.67
CA LYS A 139 6.83 -33.67 9.74
C LYS A 139 7.30 -33.30 11.15
N PRO A 140 8.29 -32.40 11.27
CA PRO A 140 8.81 -31.98 12.57
C PRO A 140 7.69 -31.40 13.45
N LEU A 141 7.70 -31.76 14.74
CA LEU A 141 6.77 -31.33 15.80
C LEU A 141 6.82 -29.80 16.06
N SER A 142 7.75 -29.11 15.43
CA SER A 142 8.07 -27.72 15.67
C SER A 142 8.30 -26.98 14.36
N GLN A 143 7.67 -25.82 14.20
CA GLN A 143 7.76 -24.99 13.01
C GLN A 143 8.50 -23.69 13.31
N LEU A 144 9.51 -23.39 12.48
CA LEU A 144 10.24 -22.12 12.55
C LEU A 144 9.36 -20.99 11.99
N CYS A 145 9.15 -19.96 12.80
CA CYS A 145 8.31 -18.81 12.55
C CYS A 145 9.10 -17.51 12.70
N VAL A 146 8.58 -16.46 12.09
CA VAL A 146 9.10 -15.10 12.18
C VAL A 146 8.03 -14.22 12.78
N ARG A 147 8.41 -13.38 13.73
CA ARG A 147 7.60 -12.29 14.25
C ARG A 147 8.41 -10.99 14.30
N MET A 148 7.72 -9.89 14.54
CA MET A 148 8.40 -8.64 14.91
C MET A 148 8.83 -8.72 16.37
N THR A 149 9.97 -8.11 16.68
CA THR A 149 10.42 -7.91 18.07
C THR A 149 9.42 -7.02 18.82
N SER A 150 9.29 -7.19 20.15
CA SER A 150 8.36 -6.38 20.97
C SER A 150 8.53 -4.87 20.75
N ALA A 151 9.78 -4.38 20.75
CA ALA A 151 10.10 -2.98 20.46
C ALA A 151 9.61 -2.53 19.08
N ALA A 152 9.84 -3.34 18.04
CA ALA A 152 9.41 -3.04 16.68
C ALA A 152 7.88 -3.08 16.53
N SER A 153 7.19 -3.96 17.26
CA SER A 153 5.73 -4.03 17.29
C SER A 153 5.12 -2.80 17.97
N SER A 154 5.72 -2.34 19.08
CA SER A 154 5.30 -1.11 19.76
C SER A 154 5.43 0.10 18.83
N LEU A 155 6.56 0.23 18.13
CA LEU A 155 6.76 1.29 17.14
C LEU A 155 5.76 1.21 15.98
N ALA A 156 5.43 0.01 15.50
CA ALA A 156 4.42 -0.17 14.46
C ALA A 156 3.02 0.26 14.92
N MET A 157 2.69 0.02 16.19
CA MET A 157 1.43 0.47 16.79
C MET A 157 1.39 2.01 16.94
N GLN A 158 2.48 2.62 17.39
CA GLN A 158 2.60 4.08 17.44
C GLN A 158 2.44 4.71 16.05
N GLU A 159 3.08 4.14 15.02
CA GLU A 159 2.93 4.60 13.64
C GLU A 159 1.47 4.50 13.17
N LEU A 160 0.76 3.43 13.53
CA LEU A 160 -0.65 3.27 13.19
C LEU A 160 -1.52 4.36 13.86
N ASN A 161 -1.28 4.63 15.15
CA ASN A 161 -2.02 5.65 15.90
C ASN A 161 -1.79 7.05 15.29
N LEU A 162 -0.54 7.41 15.00
CA LEU A 162 -0.22 8.66 14.33
C LEU A 162 -0.89 8.75 12.95
N LYS A 163 -0.95 7.65 12.19
CA LYS A 163 -1.67 7.60 10.91
C LYS A 163 -3.16 7.83 11.07
N SER A 164 -3.78 7.31 12.13
CA SER A 164 -5.19 7.59 12.42
C SER A 164 -5.41 9.06 12.81
N GLU A 165 -4.53 9.64 13.63
CA GLU A 165 -4.62 11.04 14.05
C GLU A 165 -4.50 12.02 12.87
N ILE A 166 -3.66 11.73 11.89
CA ILE A 166 -3.54 12.58 10.70
C ILE A 166 -4.60 12.28 9.63
N SER A 167 -5.37 11.21 9.76
CA SER A 167 -6.24 10.72 8.69
C SER A 167 -7.29 11.75 8.26
N ASP A 168 -7.86 12.48 9.22
CA ASP A 168 -8.81 13.57 8.95
C ASP A 168 -8.17 14.70 8.13
N LYS A 169 -6.94 15.08 8.47
CA LYS A 169 -6.19 16.10 7.72
C LYS A 169 -5.89 15.64 6.30
N LEU A 170 -5.58 14.36 6.10
CA LEU A 170 -5.37 13.78 4.77
C LEU A 170 -6.66 13.73 3.95
N ALA A 171 -7.79 13.37 4.58
CA ALA A 171 -9.10 13.42 3.97
C ALA A 171 -9.43 14.85 3.52
N THR A 172 -9.20 15.86 4.37
CA THR A 172 -9.41 17.27 4.01
C THR A 172 -8.52 17.71 2.84
N LYS A 173 -7.25 17.28 2.79
CA LYS A 173 -6.38 17.56 1.62
C LYS A 173 -6.93 16.93 0.34
N LEU A 174 -7.41 15.69 0.42
CA LEU A 174 -8.02 15.00 -0.72
C LEU A 174 -9.34 15.66 -1.15
N GLN A 175 -10.13 16.16 -0.20
CA GLN A 175 -11.35 16.93 -0.46
C GLN A 175 -11.02 18.20 -1.24
N LYS A 176 -10.02 18.97 -0.81
CA LYS A 176 -9.52 20.15 -1.54
C LYS A 176 -9.03 19.80 -2.94
N LEU A 177 -8.31 18.69 -3.10
CA LEU A 177 -7.85 18.23 -4.41
C LEU A 177 -9.04 17.94 -5.35
N LEU A 178 -10.09 17.28 -4.86
CA LEU A 178 -11.31 17.06 -5.65
C LEU A 178 -12.03 18.37 -5.94
N MET A 179 -12.10 19.30 -5.00
CA MET A 179 -12.68 20.63 -5.21
C MET A 179 -11.99 21.39 -6.35
N LEU A 180 -10.68 21.22 -6.52
CA LEU A 180 -9.90 21.83 -7.61
C LEU A 180 -9.97 21.04 -8.94
N SER A 181 -10.46 19.80 -8.91
CA SER A 181 -10.52 18.95 -10.10
C SER A 181 -11.72 19.28 -11.01
N SER A 182 -11.56 19.01 -12.31
CA SER A 182 -12.68 19.12 -13.25
C SER A 182 -13.79 18.14 -12.87
N HIS A 183 -15.04 18.62 -12.88
CA HIS A 183 -16.22 17.87 -12.46
C HIS A 183 -16.19 17.34 -11.01
N ARG A 184 -15.25 17.80 -10.16
CA ARG A 184 -15.09 17.36 -8.76
C ARG A 184 -14.83 15.85 -8.62
N ARG A 185 -14.16 15.26 -9.61
CA ARG A 185 -13.96 13.82 -9.76
C ARG A 185 -12.53 13.51 -10.18
N LEU A 186 -11.96 12.44 -9.62
CA LEU A 186 -10.67 11.90 -10.03
C LEU A 186 -10.71 10.39 -10.17
N LEU A 187 -10.15 9.86 -11.27
CA LEU A 187 -10.06 8.42 -11.49
C LEU A 187 -9.25 7.75 -10.38
N LEU A 188 -9.79 6.66 -9.81
CA LEU A 188 -9.10 5.90 -8.77
C LEU A 188 -7.79 5.31 -9.29
N SER A 189 -7.71 4.95 -10.59
CA SER A 189 -6.47 4.47 -11.21
C SER A 189 -5.34 5.50 -11.10
N LYS A 190 -5.64 6.79 -11.36
CA LYS A 190 -4.68 7.89 -11.26
C LYS A 190 -4.33 8.21 -9.80
N LEU A 191 -5.35 8.25 -8.93
CA LEU A 191 -5.18 8.61 -7.52
C LEU A 191 -4.23 7.66 -6.78
N VAL A 192 -4.07 6.42 -7.25
CA VAL A 192 -3.22 5.43 -6.60
C VAL A 192 -1.75 5.66 -6.84
N HIS A 193 -1.42 6.19 -8.01
CA HIS A 193 -0.03 6.51 -8.34
C HIS A 193 0.49 7.67 -7.49
N ILE A 194 -0.39 8.64 -7.19
CA ILE A 194 -0.06 9.79 -6.34
C ILE A 194 -0.33 9.54 -4.85
N GLY A 195 -1.13 8.51 -4.51
CA GLY A 195 -1.56 8.24 -3.14
C GLY A 195 -0.43 8.19 -2.10
N PRO A 196 0.70 7.50 -2.36
CA PRO A 196 1.86 7.52 -1.47
C PRO A 196 2.41 8.91 -1.20
N ASP A 197 2.44 9.79 -2.21
CA ASP A 197 2.93 11.17 -2.09
C ASP A 197 1.95 12.04 -1.27
N PHE A 198 0.66 11.73 -1.34
CA PHE A 198 -0.37 12.32 -0.48
C PHE A 198 -0.45 11.70 0.92
N GLY A 199 0.38 10.69 1.23
CA GLY A 199 0.35 9.97 2.50
C GLY A 199 -0.85 9.04 2.67
N LEU A 200 -1.59 8.75 1.60
CA LEU A 200 -2.75 7.85 1.66
C LEU A 200 -2.30 6.40 1.95
N PRO A 201 -3.03 5.67 2.80
CA PRO A 201 -2.70 4.30 3.11
C PRO A 201 -2.95 3.40 1.87
N PRO A 202 -2.23 2.29 1.68
CA PRO A 202 -2.32 1.46 0.47
C PRO A 202 -3.72 0.88 0.22
N ASN A 203 -4.53 0.73 1.28
CA ASN A 203 -5.91 0.26 1.26
C ASN A 203 -6.95 1.39 1.18
N PHE A 204 -6.55 2.63 0.87
CA PHE A 204 -7.47 3.77 0.84
C PHE A 204 -8.67 3.54 -0.09
N ARG A 205 -8.49 2.85 -1.23
CA ARG A 205 -9.57 2.59 -2.19
C ARG A 205 -10.82 1.95 -1.59
N SER A 206 -10.63 1.05 -0.62
CA SER A 206 -11.74 0.31 -0.01
C SER A 206 -12.25 0.95 1.28
N ARG A 207 -11.39 1.68 2.00
CA ARG A 207 -11.74 2.27 3.30
C ARG A 207 -12.23 3.70 3.21
N LEU A 208 -11.73 4.50 2.27
CA LEU A 208 -11.94 5.95 2.25
C LEU A 208 -13.42 6.35 2.25
N CYS A 209 -14.26 5.71 1.45
CA CYS A 209 -15.69 6.04 1.40
C CYS A 209 -16.49 5.48 2.58
N ASN A 210 -15.97 4.45 3.27
CA ASN A 210 -16.58 3.95 4.50
C ASN A 210 -16.20 4.82 5.70
N ASP A 211 -14.95 5.29 5.74
CA ASP A 211 -14.43 6.15 6.79
C ASP A 211 -14.98 7.59 6.66
N TYR A 212 -15.26 8.07 5.44
CA TYR A 212 -15.74 9.44 5.16
C TYR A 212 -16.89 9.48 4.14
N PRO A 213 -18.07 8.91 4.47
CA PRO A 213 -19.20 8.80 3.55
C PRO A 213 -19.77 10.18 3.15
N ASP A 214 -19.71 11.16 4.05
CA ASP A 214 -20.25 12.51 3.81
C ASP A 214 -19.39 13.36 2.87
N LYS A 215 -18.14 12.93 2.65
CA LYS A 215 -17.14 13.65 1.84
C LYS A 215 -16.94 12.99 0.47
N PHE A 216 -16.91 11.66 0.40
CA PHE A 216 -16.51 10.94 -0.80
C PHE A 216 -17.47 9.83 -1.19
N LYS A 217 -17.68 9.68 -2.50
CA LYS A 217 -18.38 8.53 -3.07
C LYS A 217 -17.62 8.01 -4.29
N ILE A 218 -17.82 6.73 -4.60
CA ILE A 218 -17.28 6.11 -5.82
C ILE A 218 -18.35 6.14 -6.89
N VAL A 219 -18.01 6.59 -8.09
CA VAL A 219 -18.90 6.63 -9.25
C VAL A 219 -18.22 5.95 -10.44
N GLU A 220 -19.00 5.21 -11.22
CA GLU A 220 -18.56 4.63 -12.49
C GLU A 220 -18.59 5.70 -13.59
N THR A 221 -17.49 5.84 -14.31
CA THR A 221 -17.37 6.77 -15.46
C THR A 221 -17.02 5.98 -16.72
N SER A 222 -17.09 6.62 -17.89
CA SER A 222 -16.64 6.02 -19.16
C SER A 222 -15.17 5.56 -19.13
N TYR A 223 -14.35 6.15 -18.25
CA TYR A 223 -12.94 5.81 -18.07
C TYR A 223 -12.68 4.86 -16.88
N GLY A 224 -13.74 4.35 -16.24
CA GLY A 224 -13.69 3.49 -15.06
C GLY A 224 -14.07 4.18 -13.75
N ARG A 225 -13.77 3.53 -12.61
CA ARG A 225 -14.13 4.04 -11.28
C ARG A 225 -13.41 5.33 -10.92
N ALA A 226 -14.18 6.34 -10.52
CA ALA A 226 -13.70 7.62 -10.03
C ALA A 226 -14.16 7.88 -8.60
N LEU A 227 -13.33 8.60 -7.85
CA LEU A 227 -13.70 9.22 -6.59
C LEU A 227 -14.35 10.57 -6.88
N GLU A 228 -15.56 10.78 -6.37
CA GLU A 228 -16.31 12.02 -6.50
C GLU A 228 -16.51 12.68 -5.13
N LEU A 229 -16.47 14.01 -5.13
CA LEU A 229 -16.85 14.82 -3.99
C LEU A 229 -18.37 14.79 -3.76
N VAL A 230 -18.80 14.45 -2.55
CA VAL A 230 -20.23 14.45 -2.17
C VAL A 230 -20.72 15.87 -1.89
N SER A 231 -20.02 16.59 -1.01
CA SER A 231 -20.38 17.93 -0.56
C SER A 231 -19.22 18.90 -0.74
N TRP A 232 -19.53 20.09 -1.25
CA TRP A 232 -18.56 21.17 -1.33
C TRP A 232 -18.52 21.92 0.00
N ASP A 233 -17.36 21.97 0.64
CA ASP A 233 -17.17 22.71 1.88
C ASP A 233 -16.55 24.09 1.58
N PRO A 234 -17.30 25.20 1.74
CA PRO A 234 -16.79 26.55 1.47
C PRO A 234 -15.66 26.96 2.43
N GLU A 235 -15.58 26.40 3.63
CA GLU A 235 -14.52 26.70 4.59
C GLU A 235 -13.15 26.22 4.07
N LEU A 236 -13.15 25.13 3.30
CA LEU A 236 -11.93 24.59 2.69
C LEU A 236 -11.44 25.40 1.50
N ALA A 237 -12.31 26.22 0.89
CA ALA A 237 -12.00 27.08 -0.25
C ALA A 237 -11.33 28.40 0.17
N LYS A 238 -11.24 28.69 1.47
CA LYS A 238 -10.50 29.85 1.98
C LYS A 238 -9.02 29.70 1.68
N GLN A 239 -8.42 30.80 1.22
CA GLN A 239 -6.98 30.87 0.94
C GLN A 239 -6.21 30.56 2.22
N MET A 240 -5.15 29.74 2.11
CA MET A 240 -4.27 29.57 3.27
C MET A 240 -3.65 30.93 3.61
N PRO A 241 -3.53 31.27 4.90
CA PRO A 241 -2.81 32.47 5.30
C PRO A 241 -1.43 32.45 4.65
N SER A 242 -1.08 33.51 3.92
CA SER A 242 0.26 33.60 3.35
C SER A 242 1.25 33.60 4.50
N PRO A 243 2.36 32.83 4.43
CA PRO A 243 3.43 33.02 5.41
C PRO A 243 3.80 34.51 5.40
N GLU A 244 3.92 35.12 6.58
CA GLU A 244 4.48 36.46 6.73
C GLU A 244 5.92 36.39 6.21
N VAL A 245 6.10 36.72 4.94
CA VAL A 245 7.42 36.91 4.36
C VAL A 245 7.81 38.33 4.74
N ASP A 246 8.68 38.47 5.72
CA ASP A 246 9.39 39.72 5.97
C ASP A 246 10.24 39.99 4.72
N ARG A 247 9.66 40.73 3.77
CA ARG A 247 10.36 41.15 2.56
C ARG A 247 11.29 42.27 2.99
N GLY A 248 12.43 41.90 3.57
CA GLY A 248 13.55 42.81 3.72
C GLY A 248 13.74 43.56 2.40
N LEU A 249 13.81 44.89 2.49
CA LEU A 249 13.90 45.80 1.35
C LEU A 249 14.93 45.25 0.36
N ILE A 250 14.49 44.91 -0.86
CA ILE A 250 15.39 44.61 -1.96
C ILE A 250 16.05 45.94 -2.28
N VAL A 251 17.22 46.19 -1.68
CA VAL A 251 18.07 47.30 -2.06
C VAL A 251 18.69 46.88 -3.39
N ASP A 252 18.24 47.52 -4.47
CA ASP A 252 18.90 47.40 -5.77
C ASP A 252 20.38 47.80 -5.58
N ARG A 253 21.26 46.81 -5.74
CA ARG A 253 22.70 47.03 -5.69
C ARG A 253 23.11 47.63 -7.04
N PRO A 254 23.77 48.81 -7.06
CA PRO A 254 24.21 49.45 -8.29
C PRO A 254 25.26 48.63 -9.04
#